data_AF-A0A8B4BWR9-F1
#
_entry.id   AF-A0A8B4BWR9-F1
#
_cell.length_a   1.000
_cell.length_b   1.000
_cell.length_c   1.000
_cell.angle_alpha   90.00
_cell.angle_beta   90.00
_cell.angle_gamma   90.00
#
_symmetry.space_group_name_H-M   'P 1'
#
loop_
_entity.id
_entity.type
_entity.pdbx_description
1 polymer ?
#
loop_
_entity_poly.entity_id
_entity_poly.type
_entity_poly.pdbx_seq_one_letter_code
_entity_poly.pdbx_strand_id
1 'polypeptide(L)'
;MAETEVYRPKHAVRFVTASSLFDGHDASINIMRRILQASGAEVIHLGHNRSAREIVQAAIQEDVQGIAVSSYQGGHLEFFKYMYDLL
;
A
#
# COMPACT_ATOMS: atom_id res chain seq x y z
N MET A 1 28.65 10.41 -4.71
CA MET A 1 27.27 10.11 -4.28
C MET A 1 27.32 8.74 -3.64
N ALA A 2 26.90 8.58 -2.38
CA ALA A 2 26.90 7.27 -1.75
C ALA A 2 25.84 6.40 -2.45
N GLU A 3 26.22 5.24 -2.96
CA GLU A 3 25.25 4.24 -3.43
C GLU A 3 24.46 3.76 -2.23
N THR A 4 23.16 4.03 -2.22
CA THR A 4 22.25 3.49 -1.22
C THR A 4 22.01 2.02 -1.57
N GLU A 5 22.53 1.11 -0.76
CA GLU A 5 22.32 -0.33 -0.95
C GLU A 5 20.83 -0.66 -0.80
N VAL A 6 20.24 -1.30 -1.82
CA VAL A 6 18.81 -1.66 -1.82
C VAL A 6 18.59 -2.83 -0.89
N TYR A 7 17.80 -2.63 0.17
CA TYR A 7 17.45 -3.69 1.11
C TYR A 7 16.71 -4.84 0.42
N ARG A 8 17.12 -6.07 0.71
CA ARG A 8 16.41 -7.29 0.30
C ARG A 8 15.85 -8.01 1.52
N PRO A 9 14.54 -8.32 1.55
CA PRO A 9 13.94 -8.98 2.69
C PRO A 9 14.43 -10.43 2.81
N LYS A 10 14.57 -10.90 4.05
CA LYS A 10 14.96 -12.29 4.36
C LYS A 10 13.82 -13.30 4.09
N HIS A 11 12.58 -12.84 4.21
CA HIS A 11 11.37 -13.64 3.98
C HIS A 11 10.59 -13.09 2.78
N ALA A 12 9.69 -13.88 2.22
CA ALA A 12 8.76 -13.38 1.20
C ALA A 12 7.85 -12.33 1.85
N VAL A 13 7.97 -11.07 1.40
CA VAL A 13 7.16 -9.95 1.89
C VAL A 13 6.20 -9.54 0.78
N ARG A 14 4.91 -9.55 1.11
CA ARG A 14 3.80 -9.15 0.25
C ARG A 14 3.21 -7.84 0.78
N PHE A 15 2.84 -6.95 -0.14
CA PHE A 15 2.19 -5.69 0.15
C PHE A 15 0.92 -5.52 -0.67
N VAL A 16 -0.14 -5.00 -0.05
CA VAL A 16 -1.24 -4.37 -0.77
C VAL A 16 -0.94 -2.88 -0.94
N THR A 17 -1.08 -2.36 -2.15
CA THR A 17 -0.93 -0.92 -2.44
C THR A 17 -2.18 -0.33 -3.08
N ALA A 18 -2.65 0.81 -2.58
CA ALA A 18 -3.84 1.49 -3.09
C ALA A 18 -3.81 3.02 -2.84
N SER A 19 -4.73 3.76 -3.46
CA SER A 19 -5.09 5.12 -3.02
C SER A 19 -6.46 5.12 -2.34
N SER A 20 -6.66 6.02 -1.38
CA SER A 20 -7.88 6.09 -0.57
C SER A 20 -9.14 6.36 -1.41
N LEU A 21 -10.31 6.22 -0.78
CA LEU A 21 -11.60 6.42 -1.44
C LEU A 21 -11.71 7.84 -2.00
N PHE A 22 -12.24 7.95 -3.22
CA PHE A 22 -12.34 9.18 -4.03
C PHE A 22 -11.02 9.90 -4.29
N ASP A 23 -9.88 9.23 -4.07
CA ASP A 23 -8.57 9.77 -4.39
C ASP A 23 -8.05 9.19 -5.71
N GLY A 24 -7.78 10.09 -6.67
CA GLY A 24 -7.16 9.78 -7.95
C GLY A 24 -5.64 10.02 -7.97
N HIS A 25 -5.03 10.48 -6.88
CA HIS A 25 -3.60 10.75 -6.80
C HIS A 25 -2.79 9.47 -6.61
N ASP A 26 -2.55 8.79 -7.71
CA ASP A 26 -1.83 7.50 -7.73
C ASP A 26 -0.31 7.65 -7.98
N ALA A 27 0.17 8.86 -8.26
CA ALA A 27 1.57 9.10 -8.62
C ALA A 27 2.54 8.62 -7.52
N SER A 28 2.27 8.96 -6.26
CA SER A 28 3.14 8.57 -5.14
C SER A 28 3.07 7.08 -4.83
N ILE A 29 1.88 6.47 -4.85
CA ILE A 29 1.75 5.02 -4.62
C ILE A 29 2.37 4.22 -5.77
N ASN A 30 2.34 4.74 -7.00
CA ASN A 30 3.02 4.15 -8.15
C ASN A 30 4.54 4.18 -8.03
N ILE A 31 5.12 5.26 -7.47
CA ILE A 31 6.54 5.32 -7.16
C ILE A 31 6.87 4.32 -6.03
N MET A 32 6.08 4.34 -4.96
CA MET A 32 6.32 3.48 -3.79
C MET A 32 6.26 1.99 -4.15
N ARG A 33 5.28 1.56 -4.95
CA ARG A 33 5.21 0.16 -5.39
C ARG A 33 6.43 -0.25 -6.21
N ARG A 34 6.97 0.64 -7.05
CA ARG A 34 8.18 0.34 -7.86
C ARG A 34 9.39 0.17 -6.96
N ILE A 35 9.51 0.98 -5.92
CA ILE A 35 10.58 0.85 -4.92
C ILE A 35 10.44 -0.48 -4.16
N LEU A 36 9.24 -0.82 -3.69
CA LEU A 36 8.97 -2.10 -3.02
C LEU A 36 9.31 -3.31 -3.90
N GLN A 37 8.89 -3.27 -5.18
CA GLN A 37 9.21 -4.31 -6.16
C GLN A 37 10.71 -4.41 -6.43
N ALA A 38 11.41 -3.27 -6.57
CA ALA A 38 12.86 -3.24 -6.76
C ALA A 38 13.62 -3.81 -5.56
N SER A 39 13.07 -3.67 -4.35
CA SER A 39 13.58 -4.29 -3.12
C SER A 39 13.25 -5.78 -2.98
N GLY A 40 12.49 -6.36 -3.92
CA GLY A 40 12.14 -7.79 -3.93
C GLY A 40 10.85 -8.16 -3.18
N ALA A 41 10.00 -7.18 -2.85
CA ALA A 41 8.66 -7.45 -2.31
C ALA A 41 7.64 -7.76 -3.42
N GLU A 42 6.73 -8.68 -3.15
CA GLU A 42 5.55 -8.93 -3.97
C GLU A 42 4.51 -7.84 -3.72
N VAL A 43 3.97 -7.23 -4.77
CA VAL A 43 3.03 -6.11 -4.62
C VAL A 43 1.73 -6.38 -5.35
N ILE A 44 0.65 -6.47 -4.57
CA ILE A 44 -0.73 -6.52 -5.03
C ILE A 44 -1.22 -5.08 -5.14
N HIS A 45 -1.28 -4.56 -6.36
CA HIS A 45 -1.67 -3.17 -6.62
C HIS A 45 -3.14 -3.07 -7.00
N LEU A 46 -3.94 -2.44 -6.14
CA LEU A 46 -5.38 -2.26 -6.34
C LEU A 46 -5.75 -1.00 -7.14
N GLY A 47 -4.78 -0.11 -7.39
CA GLY A 47 -4.99 1.18 -8.04
C GLY A 47 -5.56 2.23 -7.11
N HIS A 48 -6.27 3.20 -7.69
CA HIS A 48 -6.81 4.36 -6.99
C HIS A 48 -8.32 4.21 -6.67
N ASN A 49 -8.87 5.12 -5.88
CA ASN A 49 -10.29 5.14 -5.49
C ASN A 49 -10.77 3.83 -4.83
N ARG A 50 -10.11 3.39 -3.76
CA ARG A 50 -10.46 2.16 -3.03
C ARG A 50 -11.00 2.45 -1.65
N SER A 51 -12.11 1.80 -1.30
CA SER A 51 -12.64 1.87 0.06
C SER A 51 -11.75 1.11 1.05
N ALA A 52 -11.76 1.54 2.31
CA ALA A 52 -11.04 0.86 3.39
C ALA A 52 -11.37 -0.64 3.44
N ARG A 53 -12.64 -0.99 3.28
CA ARG A 53 -13.11 -2.39 3.29
C ARG A 53 -12.53 -3.22 2.14
N GLU A 54 -12.49 -2.67 0.93
CA GLU A 54 -11.87 -3.37 -0.21
C GLU A 54 -10.38 -3.62 0.03
N ILE A 55 -9.66 -2.62 0.54
CA ILE A 55 -8.21 -2.72 0.84
C ILE A 55 -7.97 -3.79 1.92
N VAL A 56 -8.72 -3.74 3.02
CA VAL A 56 -8.58 -4.70 4.13
C VAL A 56 -8.94 -6.11 3.70
N GLN A 57 -10.03 -6.28 2.96
CA GLN A 57 -10.43 -7.60 2.46
C GLN A 57 -9.36 -8.21 1.55
N ALA A 58 -8.79 -7.41 0.63
CA ALA A 58 -7.70 -7.87 -0.21
C ALA A 58 -6.45 -8.23 0.62
N ALA A 59 -6.12 -7.42 1.62
CA ALA A 59 -4.97 -7.68 2.50
C ALA A 59 -5.10 -9.00 3.27
N ILE A 60 -6.30 -9.29 3.80
CA ILE A 60 -6.58 -10.54 4.52
C ILE A 60 -6.54 -11.74 3.57
N GLN A 61 -7.17 -11.63 2.39
CA GLN A 61 -7.21 -12.72 1.40
C GLN A 61 -5.83 -13.06 0.84
N GLU A 62 -4.98 -12.05 0.65
CA GLU A 62 -3.64 -12.18 0.09
C GLU A 62 -2.56 -12.46 1.14
N ASP A 63 -2.95 -12.55 2.42
CA ASP A 63 -2.08 -12.78 3.59
C ASP A 63 -0.83 -11.90 3.57
N VAL A 64 -1.04 -10.58 3.49
CA VAL A 64 0.07 -9.61 3.35
C VAL A 64 0.64 -9.17 4.68
N GLN A 65 1.94 -8.87 4.69
CA GLN A 65 2.63 -8.32 5.86
C GLN A 65 2.49 -6.80 5.99
N GLY A 66 2.04 -6.12 4.93
CA GLY A 66 1.90 -4.67 4.95
C GLY A 66 0.87 -4.13 3.96
N ILE A 67 0.29 -2.99 4.34
CA ILE A 67 -0.65 -2.24 3.51
C ILE A 67 -0.07 -0.82 3.35
N ALA A 68 0.09 -0.37 2.12
CA ALA A 68 0.54 0.98 1.79
C ALA A 68 -0.58 1.73 1.06
N VAL A 69 -1.02 2.86 1.63
CA VAL A 69 -2.11 3.66 1.08
C VAL A 69 -1.67 5.11 0.90
N SER A 70 -1.92 5.69 -0.28
CA SER A 70 -1.84 7.14 -0.47
C SER A 70 -3.19 7.81 -0.19
N SER A 71 -3.19 8.97 0.48
CA SER A 71 -4.39 9.78 0.71
C SER A 71 -4.08 11.27 0.59
N TYR A 72 -4.65 11.91 -0.42
CA TYR A 72 -4.46 13.32 -0.76
C TYR A 72 -5.75 14.15 -0.73
N GLN A 73 -6.92 13.51 -0.64
CA GLN A 73 -8.22 14.20 -0.64
C GLN A 73 -8.75 14.57 0.75
N GLY A 74 -7.97 14.32 1.80
CA GLY A 74 -8.41 14.52 3.20
C GLY A 74 -9.18 13.33 3.75
N GLY A 75 -9.70 13.46 4.99
CA GLY A 75 -10.40 12.38 5.69
C GLY A 75 -9.52 11.18 6.07
N HIS A 76 -8.20 11.34 6.03
CA HIS A 76 -7.25 10.25 6.25
C HIS A 76 -7.29 9.72 7.69
N LEU A 77 -7.59 10.55 8.69
CA LEU A 77 -7.69 10.10 10.08
C LEU A 77 -8.84 9.11 10.24
N GLU A 78 -10.01 9.46 9.73
CA GLU A 78 -11.20 8.61 9.75
C GLU A 78 -10.99 7.36 8.89
N PHE A 79 -10.40 7.52 7.70
CA PHE A 79 -10.12 6.42 6.79
C PHE A 79 -9.15 5.40 7.40
N PHE A 80 -8.01 5.85 7.93
CA PHE A 80 -7.02 4.96 8.54
C PHE A 80 -7.51 4.35 9.85
N LYS A 81 -8.27 5.11 10.66
CA LYS A 81 -8.93 4.55 11.85
C LYS A 81 -9.89 3.44 11.46
N TYR A 82 -10.73 3.67 10.45
CA TYR A 82 -11.67 2.66 9.97
C TYR A 82 -10.98 1.44 9.36
N MET A 83 -9.86 1.62 8.63
CA MET A 83 -9.04 0.49 8.17
C MET A 83 -8.52 -0.36 9.33
N TYR A 84 -8.02 0.27 10.39
CA TYR A 84 -7.52 -0.43 11.56
C TYR A 84 -8.63 -1.20 12.29
N ASP A 85 -9.81 -0.59 12.45
CA ASP A 85 -10.96 -1.23 13.11
C ASP A 85 -11.52 -2.44 12.32
N LEU A 86 -11.21 -2.54 11.01
CA LEU A 86 -11.64 -3.64 10.13
C LEU A 86 -10.63 -4.82 10.07
N LEU A 87 -9.39 -4.62 10.52
CA LEU A 87 -8.32 -5.62 10.52
C LEU A 87 -8.38 -6.49 11.78
#